data_AF-A0A2N3W445-F1
#
_entry.id   AF-A0A2N3W445-F1
#
_cell.length_a   1.000
_cell.length_b   1.000
_cell.length_c   1.000
_cell.angle_alpha   90.00
_cell.angle_beta   90.00
_cell.angle_gamma   90.00
#
_symmetry.space_group_name_H-M   'P 1'
#
loop_
_entity.id
_entity.type
_entity.pdbx_description
1 polymer ?
#
loop_
_entity_poly.entity_id
_entity_poly.type
_entity_poly.pdbx_seq_one_letter_code
_entity_poly.pdbx_strand_id
1 'polypeptide(L)'
;MTSQDSQAALGTPPMTATEEAIAEIWRGLFGITEVAVGDDFFELGGNSLTAIKFLSRVEERFTVDVLLPETLYEDARLSSLAKAVDEAMA
;
A
#
# COMPACT_ATOMS: atom_id res chain seq x y z
N MET A 1 18.74 -8.79 -32.00
CA MET A 1 18.77 -7.97 -30.78
C MET A 1 17.33 -7.84 -30.33
N THR A 2 16.88 -8.80 -29.52
CA THR A 2 15.51 -8.90 -29.01
C THR A 2 15.32 -7.84 -27.94
N SER A 3 14.92 -6.63 -28.37
CA SER A 3 14.37 -5.60 -27.48
C SER A 3 12.97 -6.02 -27.10
N GLN A 4 12.86 -6.77 -26.01
CA GLN A 4 11.62 -6.90 -25.27
C GLN A 4 11.98 -6.93 -23.79
N ASP A 5 12.58 -5.81 -23.37
CA ASP A 5 12.69 -5.42 -21.97
C ASP A 5 11.28 -5.43 -21.36
N SER A 6 11.18 -6.14 -20.23
CA SER A 6 10.22 -6.02 -19.14
C SER A 6 8.81 -5.56 -19.48
N GLN A 7 7.85 -6.48 -19.29
CA GLN A 7 6.51 -6.10 -18.84
C GLN A 7 6.66 -5.30 -17.53
N ALA A 8 6.83 -3.97 -17.62
CA ALA A 8 6.61 -3.08 -16.50
C ALA A 8 5.12 -3.20 -16.11
N ALA A 9 4.85 -3.32 -14.81
CA ALA A 9 3.52 -3.44 -14.25
C ALA A 9 2.52 -2.47 -14.92
N LEU A 10 1.33 -2.97 -15.29
CA LEU A 10 0.28 -2.22 -16.00
C LEU A 10 -0.45 -1.18 -15.11
N GLY A 11 0.20 -0.60 -14.10
CA GLY A 11 -0.41 0.29 -13.12
C GLY A 11 0.36 1.60 -12.92
N THR A 12 -0.36 2.66 -12.51
CA THR A 12 0.25 3.95 -12.16
C THR A 12 1.10 3.78 -10.90
N PRO A 13 2.40 4.15 -10.91
CA PRO A 13 3.24 4.04 -9.72
C PRO A 13 2.81 5.06 -8.65
N PRO A 14 3.18 4.83 -7.37
CA PRO A 14 3.02 5.80 -6.29
C PRO A 14 3.56 7.19 -6.69
N MET A 15 2.77 8.22 -6.47
CA MET A 15 3.08 9.61 -6.85
C MET A 15 3.27 10.51 -5.63
N THR A 16 2.70 10.16 -4.47
CA THR A 16 2.85 10.91 -3.22
C THR A 16 3.82 10.25 -2.24
N ALA A 17 4.30 11.02 -1.27
CA ALA A 17 5.19 10.50 -0.23
C ALA A 17 4.51 9.42 0.64
N THR A 18 3.21 9.60 0.93
CA THR A 18 2.41 8.65 1.70
C THR A 18 2.17 7.37 0.91
N GLU A 19 1.85 7.49 -0.38
CA GLU A 19 1.70 6.33 -1.29
C GLU A 19 3.00 5.52 -1.37
N GLU A 20 4.15 6.17 -1.55
CA GLU A 20 5.44 5.46 -1.64
C GLU A 20 5.80 4.79 -0.31
N ALA A 21 5.56 5.44 0.82
CA ALA A 21 5.80 4.85 2.13
C ALA A 21 4.90 3.63 2.40
N ILE A 22 3.64 3.66 1.97
CA ILE A 22 2.74 2.50 2.04
C ILE A 22 3.22 1.39 1.08
N ALA A 23 3.60 1.75 -0.15
CA ALA A 23 4.15 0.81 -1.13
C ALA A 23 5.40 0.09 -0.58
N GLU A 24 6.33 0.81 0.05
CA GLU A 24 7.50 0.22 0.71
C GLU A 24 7.11 -0.79 1.78
N ILE A 25 6.12 -0.48 2.62
CA ILE A 25 5.62 -1.40 3.63
C ILE A 25 5.08 -2.67 2.97
N TRP A 26 4.29 -2.52 1.91
CA TRP A 26 3.70 -3.64 1.16
C TRP A 26 4.74 -4.51 0.47
N ARG A 27 5.72 -3.90 -0.19
CA ARG A 27 6.89 -4.60 -0.75
C ARG A 27 7.56 -5.47 0.31
N GLY A 28 7.76 -4.93 1.51
CA GLY A 28 8.33 -5.65 2.65
C GLY A 28 7.40 -6.69 3.31
N LEU A 29 6.08 -6.57 3.17
CA LEU A 29 5.11 -7.54 3.72
C LEU A 29 4.87 -8.72 2.77
N PHE A 30 4.77 -8.44 1.47
CA PHE A 30 4.41 -9.42 0.45
C PHE A 30 5.63 -9.96 -0.33
N GLY A 31 6.80 -9.33 -0.21
CA GLY A 31 8.00 -9.74 -0.93
C GLY A 31 7.94 -9.41 -2.43
N ILE A 32 7.18 -8.38 -2.80
CA ILE A 32 7.00 -7.90 -4.18
C ILE A 32 7.89 -6.68 -4.44
N THR A 33 8.26 -6.47 -5.71
CA THR A 33 9.14 -5.36 -6.11
C THR A 33 8.38 -4.13 -6.59
N GLU A 34 7.26 -4.33 -7.28
CA GLU A 34 6.43 -3.26 -7.84
C GLU A 34 5.06 -3.27 -7.14
N VAL A 35 4.56 -2.07 -6.85
CA VAL A 35 3.23 -1.82 -6.30
C VAL A 35 2.71 -0.60 -7.03
N ALA A 36 1.50 -0.68 -7.58
CA ALA A 36 0.80 0.44 -8.21
C ALA A 36 -0.24 1.05 -7.26
N VAL A 37 -0.62 2.29 -7.50
CA VAL A 37 -1.64 3.01 -6.68
C VAL A 37 -3.01 2.33 -6.70
N GLY A 38 -3.31 1.61 -7.79
CA GLY A 38 -4.56 0.87 -7.94
C GLY A 38 -4.53 -0.55 -7.38
N ASP A 39 -3.38 -1.01 -6.86
CA ASP A 39 -3.27 -2.36 -6.32
C ASP A 39 -4.03 -2.45 -5.00
N ASP A 40 -4.79 -3.55 -4.86
CA ASP A 40 -5.56 -3.85 -3.67
C ASP A 40 -4.76 -4.76 -2.71
N PHE A 41 -4.80 -4.42 -1.42
CA PHE A 41 -4.08 -5.13 -0.38
C PHE A 41 -4.41 -6.63 -0.32
N PHE A 42 -5.68 -7.00 -0.49
CA PHE A 42 -6.13 -8.39 -0.42
C PHE A 42 -5.82 -9.14 -1.70
N GLU A 43 -5.89 -8.49 -2.86
CA GLU A 43 -5.49 -9.09 -4.15
C GLU A 43 -3.99 -9.43 -4.17
N LEU A 44 -3.15 -8.65 -3.48
CA LEU A 44 -1.73 -8.91 -3.32
C LEU A 44 -1.39 -10.02 -2.28
N GLY A 45 -2.40 -10.62 -1.64
CA GLY A 45 -2.22 -11.67 -0.62
C GLY A 45 -2.40 -11.19 0.82
N GLY A 46 -3.00 -10.02 1.01
CA GLY A 46 -3.44 -9.49 2.29
C GLY A 46 -4.35 -10.45 3.07
N ASN A 47 -4.14 -10.55 4.36
CA ASN A 47 -4.96 -11.31 5.30
C ASN A 47 -4.95 -10.63 6.66
N SER A 48 -5.68 -11.16 7.65
CA SER A 48 -5.77 -10.54 8.97
C SER A 48 -4.41 -10.35 9.65
N LEU A 49 -3.46 -11.29 9.48
CA LEU A 49 -2.14 -11.17 10.09
C LEU A 49 -1.28 -10.11 9.38
N THR A 50 -1.28 -10.07 8.05
CA THR A 50 -0.55 -9.02 7.33
C THR A 50 -1.19 -7.66 7.49
N ALA A 51 -2.52 -7.58 7.64
CA ALA A 51 -3.24 -6.37 7.97
C ALA A 51 -2.77 -5.81 9.33
N ILE A 52 -2.78 -6.62 10.39
CA ILE A 52 -2.28 -6.19 11.71
C ILE A 52 -0.83 -5.67 11.62
N LYS A 53 0.05 -6.39 10.89
CA LYS A 53 1.44 -5.94 10.69
C LYS A 53 1.54 -4.64 9.89
N PHE A 54 0.68 -4.47 8.89
CA PHE A 54 0.59 -3.23 8.11
C PHE A 54 0.17 -2.07 9.00
N LEU A 55 -0.89 -2.25 9.81
CA LEU A 55 -1.40 -1.23 10.74
C LEU A 55 -0.33 -0.75 11.70
N SER A 56 0.35 -1.66 12.40
CA SER A 56 1.41 -1.26 13.34
C SER A 56 2.54 -0.48 12.66
N ARG A 57 2.91 -0.84 11.42
CA ARG A 57 3.94 -0.11 10.67
C ARG A 57 3.48 1.28 10.21
N VAL A 58 2.21 1.44 9.88
CA VAL A 58 1.62 2.74 9.52
C VAL A 58 1.58 3.63 10.75
N GLU A 59 1.09 3.11 11.89
CA GLU A 59 1.07 3.82 13.17
C GLU A 59 2.48 4.29 13.58
N GLU A 60 3.48 3.41 13.50
CA GLU A 60 4.88 3.75 13.79
C GLU A 60 5.46 4.80 12.85
N ARG A 61 5.15 4.71 11.54
CA ARG A 61 5.79 5.56 10.53
C ARG A 61 5.15 6.95 10.42
N PHE A 62 3.84 7.04 10.59
CA PHE A 62 3.09 8.28 10.40
C PHE A 62 2.60 8.89 11.73
N THR A 63 2.82 8.22 12.87
CA THR A 63 2.39 8.67 14.21
C THR A 63 0.89 8.99 14.26
N VAL A 64 0.10 8.21 13.53
CA VAL A 64 -1.36 8.34 13.47
C VAL A 64 -2.01 7.09 14.02
N ASP A 65 -3.04 7.29 14.85
CA ASP A 65 -3.82 6.23 15.48
C ASP A 65 -4.96 5.86 14.51
N VAL A 66 -4.58 5.26 13.39
CA VAL A 66 -5.54 5.06 12.31
C VAL A 66 -6.38 3.82 12.63
N LEU A 67 -7.67 4.02 12.88
CA LEU A 67 -8.69 2.96 12.92
C LEU A 67 -8.96 2.40 11.51
N LEU A 68 -7.89 2.00 10.81
CA LEU A 68 -7.87 1.44 9.45
C LEU A 68 -8.55 0.08 9.27
N PRO A 69 -8.97 -0.73 10.27
CA PRO A 69 -9.67 -1.97 9.95
C PRO A 69 -10.86 -1.71 9.03
N GLU A 70 -11.66 -0.68 9.31
CA GLU A 70 -12.82 -0.33 8.48
C GLU A 70 -12.42 0.10 7.07
N THR A 71 -11.42 0.99 6.94
CA THR A 71 -10.95 1.48 5.64
C THR A 71 -10.33 0.38 4.78
N LEU A 72 -9.59 -0.55 5.39
CA LEU A 72 -9.07 -1.74 4.72
C LEU A 72 -10.22 -2.57 4.14
N TYR A 73 -11.31 -2.77 4.88
CA TYR A 73 -12.45 -3.54 4.38
C TYR A 73 -13.35 -2.78 3.39
N GLU A 74 -13.31 -1.45 3.39
CA GLU A 74 -14.07 -0.61 2.46
C GLU A 74 -13.38 -0.47 1.09
N ASP A 75 -12.13 -0.04 1.08
CA ASP A 75 -11.32 0.10 -0.14
C ASP A 75 -9.83 -0.09 0.19
N ALA A 76 -9.35 -1.31 -0.02
CA ALA A 76 -8.00 -1.72 0.34
C ALA A 76 -6.96 -1.31 -0.72
N ARG A 77 -7.29 -0.39 -1.63
CA ARG A 77 -6.35 0.14 -2.62
C ARG A 77 -5.30 1.02 -1.97
N LEU A 78 -4.08 0.98 -2.53
CA LEU A 78 -2.98 1.82 -2.08
C LEU A 78 -3.35 3.31 -2.07
N SER A 79 -3.98 3.82 -3.13
CA SER A 79 -4.41 5.22 -3.22
C SER A 79 -5.40 5.61 -2.12
N SER A 80 -6.34 4.72 -1.80
CA SER A 80 -7.41 4.96 -0.82
C SER A 80 -6.87 4.92 0.60
N LEU A 81 -5.98 3.98 0.89
CA LEU A 81 -5.29 3.90 2.17
C LEU A 81 -4.33 5.08 2.38
N ALA A 82 -3.61 5.51 1.34
CA ALA A 82 -2.77 6.70 1.42
C ALA A 82 -3.58 7.95 1.73
N LYS A 83 -4.73 8.12 1.06
CA LYS A 83 -5.65 9.23 1.33
C LYS A 83 -6.16 9.23 2.77
N ALA A 84 -6.53 8.06 3.30
CA ALA A 84 -6.99 7.94 4.68
C ALA A 84 -5.90 8.31 5.71
N VAL A 85 -4.65 7.92 5.44
CA VAL A 85 -3.50 8.32 6.27
C VAL A 85 -3.27 9.84 6.19
N ASP A 86 -3.32 10.41 4.99
CA ASP A 86 -3.20 11.87 4.79
C ASP A 86 -4.30 12.64 5.51
N GLU A 87 -5.54 12.15 5.47
CA GLU A 87 -6.68 12.74 6.19
C GLU A 87 -6.54 12.63 7.71
N ALA A 88 -5.93 11.55 8.22
CA ALA A 88 -5.68 11.37 9.65
C ALA A 88 -4.52 12.22 10.18
N MET A 89 -3.60 12.65 9.30
CA MET A 89 -2.49 13.54 9.65
C MET A 89 -2.86 15.04 9.62
N ALA A 90 -4.00 15.39 9.00
CA ALA A 90 -4.46 16.76 8.82
C ALA A 90 -5.08 17.37 10.10
#